data_AF-A0A924DHJ0-F1
#
_entry.id   AF-A0A924DHJ0-F1
#
_cell.length_a   1.000
_cell.length_b   1.000
_cell.length_c   1.000
_cell.angle_alpha   90.00
_cell.angle_beta   90.00
_cell.angle_gamma   90.00
#
_symmetry.space_group_name_H-M   'P 1'
#
loop_
_entity.id
_entity.type
_entity.pdbx_description
1 polymer ?
#
loop_
_entity_poly.entity_id
_entity_poly.type
_entity_poly.pdbx_seq_one_letter_code
_entity_poly.pdbx_strand_id
1 'polypeptide(L)'
;RFYHHESCGQCSPCREGTGWMEKVLHRLEYGHGKMSDMDLLVDVAKKIEGNTICPLGDAAAWPVASAILHFREEFEWHVTNPQLAVKQNYGLAHYADALPEFA
;
A
#
# COMPACT_ATOMS: atom_id res chain seq x y z
N ARG A 1 6.19 -7.22 0.38
CA ARG A 1 7.36 -8.11 0.40
C ARG A 1 7.28 -9.23 1.43
N PHE A 2 7.39 -8.96 2.73
CA PHE A 2 7.41 -10.02 3.77
C PHE A 2 6.27 -11.03 3.63
N TYR A 3 5.01 -10.59 3.67
CA TYR A 3 3.86 -11.48 3.55
C TYR A 3 3.74 -12.24 2.22
N HIS A 4 4.27 -11.69 1.13
CA HIS A 4 4.32 -12.41 -0.14
C HIS A 4 5.37 -13.53 -0.10
N HIS A 5 6.55 -13.24 0.46
CA HIS A 5 7.62 -14.22 0.61
C HIS A 5 7.24 -15.36 1.59
N GLU A 6 6.59 -15.02 2.70
CA GLU A 6 6.17 -15.99 3.73
C GLU A 6 4.82 -16.65 3.44
N SER A 7 4.20 -16.37 2.28
CA SER A 7 2.95 -17.03 1.90
C SER A 7 3.21 -18.51 1.65
N CYS A 8 2.50 -19.39 2.37
CA CYS A 8 2.58 -20.84 2.14
C CYS A 8 1.94 -21.29 0.81
N GLY A 9 1.22 -20.39 0.13
CA GLY A 9 0.66 -20.64 -1.19
C GLY A 9 -0.63 -21.47 -1.24
N GLN A 10 -1.24 -21.85 -0.11
CA GLN A 10 -2.42 -22.75 -0.11
C GLN A 10 -3.70 -22.08 -0.64
N CYS A 11 -4.01 -20.87 -0.18
CA CYS A 11 -5.19 -20.14 -0.64
C CYS A 11 -4.82 -19.18 -1.79
N SER A 12 -5.55 -19.27 -2.90
CA SER A 12 -5.38 -18.38 -4.05
C SER A 12 -5.45 -16.89 -3.71
N PRO A 13 -6.41 -16.39 -2.89
CA PRO A 13 -6.44 -14.97 -2.54
C PRO A 13 -5.17 -14.50 -1.84
N CYS A 14 -4.60 -15.27 -0.90
CA CYS A 14 -3.34 -14.89 -0.27
C CYS A 14 -2.14 -15.00 -1.23
N ARG A 15 -2.00 -16.12 -1.94
CA ARG A 15 -0.86 -16.39 -2.84
C ARG A 15 -0.76 -15.34 -3.95
N GLU A 16 -1.86 -15.10 -4.66
CA GLU A 16 -1.87 -14.16 -5.78
C GLU A 16 -2.01 -12.71 -5.28
N GLY A 17 -2.84 -12.48 -4.25
CA GLY A 17 -3.14 -11.14 -3.76
C GLY A 17 -1.94 -10.46 -3.10
N THR A 18 -1.17 -11.18 -2.27
CA THR A 18 0.06 -10.62 -1.66
C THR A 18 1.12 -10.28 -2.70
N GLY A 19 1.26 -11.09 -3.75
CA GLY A 19 2.14 -10.81 -4.88
C GLY A 19 1.69 -9.61 -5.70
N TRP A 20 0.39 -9.44 -5.92
CA TRP A 20 -0.17 -8.24 -6.57
C TRP A 20 0.07 -6.98 -5.75
N MET A 21 -0.21 -7.01 -4.44
CA MET A 21 0.04 -5.87 -3.55
C MET A 21 1.51 -5.47 -3.57
N GLU A 22 2.44 -6.44 -3.50
CA GLU A 22 3.87 -6.13 -3.59
C GLU A 22 4.25 -5.45 -4.91
N LYS A 23 3.76 -5.96 -6.05
CA LYS A 23 4.07 -5.37 -7.37
C LYS A 23 3.59 -3.92 -7.48
N VAL A 24 2.39 -3.63 -6.97
CA VAL A 24 1.83 -2.28 -7.01
C VAL A 24 2.58 -1.34 -6.07
N LEU A 25 2.86 -1.77 -4.84
CA LEU A 25 3.66 -0.99 -3.89
C LEU A 25 5.08 -0.73 -4.41
N HIS A 26 5.72 -1.73 -5.01
CA HIS A 26 7.00 -1.55 -5.68
C HIS A 26 6.89 -0.49 -6.79
N ARG A 27 5.84 -0.54 -7.60
CA ARG A 27 5.65 0.46 -8.66
C ARG A 27 5.53 1.89 -8.10
N LEU A 28 4.82 2.07 -6.99
CA LEU A 28 4.70 3.36 -6.30
C LEU A 28 6.05 3.85 -5.76
N GLU A 29 6.83 2.96 -5.12
CA GLU A 29 8.14 3.27 -4.54
C GLU A 29 9.15 3.77 -5.59
N TYR A 30 9.13 3.18 -6.79
CA TYR A 30 10.08 3.52 -7.86
C TYR A 30 9.56 4.60 -8.83
N GLY A 31 8.55 5.40 -8.42
CA GLY A 31 8.08 6.54 -9.20
C GLY A 31 7.32 6.16 -10.48
N HIS A 32 6.74 4.96 -10.51
CA HIS A 32 5.97 4.44 -11.64
C HIS A 32 4.47 4.28 -11.31
N GLY A 33 4.05 4.75 -10.13
CA GLY A 33 2.69 4.60 -9.62
C GLY A 33 1.64 5.32 -10.47
N LYS A 34 0.38 4.91 -10.32
CA LYS A 34 -0.78 5.53 -10.96
C LYS A 34 -1.83 5.93 -9.92
N MET A 35 -2.66 6.92 -10.24
CA MET A 35 -3.74 7.35 -9.35
C MET A 35 -4.77 6.24 -9.04
N SER A 36 -4.89 5.25 -9.91
CA SER A 36 -5.76 4.08 -9.69
C SER A 36 -5.15 3.02 -8.76
N ASP A 37 -3.88 3.15 -8.38
CA ASP A 37 -3.16 2.11 -7.66
C ASP A 37 -3.60 1.99 -6.21
N MET A 38 -4.01 3.09 -5.57
CA MET A 38 -4.57 3.07 -4.22
C MET A 38 -5.91 2.32 -4.20
N ASP A 39 -6.80 2.61 -5.14
CA ASP A 39 -8.10 1.93 -5.23
C ASP A 39 -7.90 0.44 -5.52
N LEU A 40 -6.94 0.11 -6.39
CA LEU A 40 -6.56 -1.27 -6.68
C LEU A 40 -6.02 -1.99 -5.43
N LEU A 41 -5.14 -1.35 -4.66
CA LEU A 41 -4.61 -1.94 -3.42
C LEU A 41 -5.72 -2.21 -2.40
N VAL A 42 -6.66 -1.29 -2.23
CA VAL A 42 -7.82 -1.47 -1.34
C VAL A 42 -8.74 -2.60 -1.84
N ASP A 43 -8.98 -2.69 -3.14
CA ASP A 43 -9.79 -3.76 -3.74
C ASP A 43 -9.13 -5.14 -3.56
N VAL A 44 -7.82 -5.25 -3.78
CA VAL A 44 -7.07 -6.49 -3.53
C VAL A 44 -7.08 -6.86 -2.06
N ALA A 45 -6.89 -5.90 -1.14
CA ALA A 45 -6.95 -6.14 0.30
C ALA A 45 -8.31 -6.72 0.72
N LYS A 46 -9.43 -6.14 0.24
CA LYS A 46 -10.78 -6.64 0.51
C LYS A 46 -11.05 -8.05 -0.02
N LYS A 47 -10.44 -8.42 -1.16
CA LYS A 47 -10.56 -9.77 -1.73
C LYS A 47 -9.76 -10.81 -0.95
N ILE A 48 -8.75 -10.40 -0.21
CA ILE A 48 -7.98 -11.27 0.69
C ILE A 48 -8.71 -11.43 2.02
N GLU A 49 -9.15 -10.32 2.60
CA GLU A 49 -9.79 -10.26 3.90
C GLU A 49 -10.96 -11.26 4.00
N GLY A 50 -10.92 -12.13 5.02
CA GLY A 50 -11.98 -13.10 5.30
C GLY A 50 -12.15 -14.22 4.27
N ASN A 51 -11.34 -14.25 3.22
CA ASN A 51 -11.39 -15.24 2.14
C ASN A 51 -10.18 -16.20 2.17
N THR A 52 -9.47 -16.28 3.29
CA THR A 52 -8.27 -17.11 3.45
C THR A 52 -8.44 -18.14 4.57
N ILE A 53 -7.64 -19.21 4.52
CA ILE A 53 -7.72 -20.31 5.48
C ILE A 53 -7.05 -19.98 6.83
N CYS A 54 -6.10 -19.05 6.85
CA CYS A 54 -5.34 -18.70 8.04
C CYS A 54 -5.13 -17.18 8.15
N PRO A 55 -4.77 -16.66 9.34
CA PRO A 55 -4.70 -15.21 9.59
C PRO A 55 -3.62 -14.46 8.82
N LEU A 56 -2.69 -15.15 8.13
CA LEU A 56 -1.62 -14.50 7.38
C LEU A 56 -2.18 -13.61 6.26
N GLY A 57 -3.26 -14.02 5.60
CA GLY A 57 -3.91 -13.24 4.56
C GLY A 57 -4.43 -11.90 5.09
N ASP A 58 -5.21 -11.95 6.16
CA ASP A 58 -5.78 -10.76 6.82
C ASP A 58 -4.66 -9.86 7.38
N ALA A 59 -3.63 -10.45 7.98
CA ALA A 59 -2.45 -9.74 8.47
C ALA A 59 -1.67 -9.01 7.36
N ALA A 60 -1.73 -9.50 6.12
CA ALA A 60 -1.16 -8.83 4.96
C ALA A 60 -2.06 -7.72 4.40
N ALA A 61 -3.38 -7.91 4.43
CA ALA A 61 -4.37 -7.01 3.84
C ALA A 61 -4.62 -5.75 4.70
N TRP A 62 -4.81 -5.91 6.00
CA TRP A 62 -5.20 -4.80 6.89
C TRP A 62 -4.19 -3.66 6.95
N PRO A 63 -2.86 -3.89 7.01
CA PRO A 63 -1.90 -2.79 7.03
C PRO A 63 -1.94 -1.96 5.75
N VAL A 64 -2.14 -2.59 4.58
CA VAL A 64 -2.21 -1.89 3.29
C VAL A 64 -3.48 -1.04 3.21
N ALA A 65 -4.63 -1.62 3.57
CA ALA A 65 -5.90 -0.88 3.58
C ALA A 65 -5.87 0.29 4.57
N SER A 66 -5.33 0.07 5.78
CA SER A 66 -5.19 1.11 6.80
C SER A 66 -4.22 2.22 6.38
N ALA A 67 -3.08 1.86 5.75
CA ALA A 67 -2.12 2.83 5.26
C ALA A 67 -2.75 3.76 4.21
N ILE A 68 -3.52 3.20 3.27
CA ILE A 68 -4.20 4.02 2.26
C ILE A 68 -5.30 4.88 2.88
N LEU A 69 -6.01 4.37 3.89
CA LEU A 69 -7.07 5.13 4.56
C LEU A 69 -6.52 6.39 5.26
N HIS A 70 -5.40 6.27 5.99
CA HIS A 70 -4.87 7.34 6.83
C HIS A 70 -3.83 8.22 6.13
N PHE A 71 -3.10 7.65 5.17
CA PHE A 71 -1.96 8.30 4.52
C PHE A 71 -2.17 8.46 3.01
N ARG A 72 -3.42 8.51 2.54
CA ARG A 72 -3.76 8.63 1.10
C ARG A 72 -2.96 9.74 0.42
N GLU A 73 -2.88 10.91 1.06
CA GLU A 73 -2.18 12.08 0.53
C GLU A 73 -0.70 11.78 0.22
N GLU A 74 -0.04 10.94 1.03
CA GLU A 74 1.34 10.52 0.78
C GLU A 74 1.44 9.67 -0.49
N PHE A 75 0.52 8.71 -0.68
CA PHE A 75 0.49 7.89 -1.89
C PHE A 75 0.20 8.73 -3.14
N GLU A 76 -0.70 9.71 -3.05
CA GLU A 76 -1.01 10.62 -4.16
C GLU A 76 0.19 11.52 -4.49
N TRP A 77 0.95 11.95 -3.47
CA TRP A 77 2.20 12.66 -3.68
C TRP A 77 3.25 11.80 -4.40
N HIS A 78 3.39 10.52 -4.04
CA HIS A 78 4.30 9.59 -4.72
C HIS A 78 3.98 9.44 -6.23
N VAL A 79 2.69 9.52 -6.60
CA VAL A 79 2.25 9.45 -8.00
C VAL A 79 2.49 10.77 -8.74
N THR A 80 2.22 11.90 -8.09
CA THR A 80 2.33 13.24 -8.72
C THR A 80 3.76 13.77 -8.77
N ASN A 81 4.64 13.30 -7.87
CA ASN A 81 6.03 13.73 -7.75
C ASN A 81 7.02 12.55 -7.88
N PRO A 82 7.00 11.78 -8.99
CA PRO A 82 7.73 10.51 -9.07
C PRO A 82 9.26 10.66 -8.94
N GLN A 83 9.84 11.79 -9.37
CA GLN A 83 11.28 12.04 -9.22
C GLN A 83 11.69 12.39 -7.79
N LEU A 84 10.78 12.95 -6.99
CA LEU A 84 11.01 13.27 -5.58
C LEU A 84 10.74 12.04 -4.70
N ALA A 85 9.71 11.25 -5.04
CA ALA A 85 9.34 10.02 -4.35
C ALA A 85 10.51 9.03 -4.19
N VAL A 86 11.42 8.98 -5.17
CA VAL A 86 12.62 8.12 -5.13
C VAL A 86 13.82 8.72 -4.40
N LYS A 87 13.73 9.97 -3.91
CA LYS A 87 14.84 10.71 -3.29
C LYS A 87 14.56 11.14 -1.85
N GLN A 88 13.30 11.38 -1.51
CA GLN A 88 12.89 11.88 -0.19
C GLN A 88 11.52 11.33 0.19
N ASN A 89 11.30 11.18 1.50
CA ASN A 89 10.01 10.71 2.02
C ASN A 89 9.05 11.90 2.21
N TYR A 90 7.79 11.74 1.80
CA TYR A 90 6.75 12.75 1.94
C TYR A 90 6.67 13.33 3.36
N GLY A 91 6.55 12.46 4.37
CA GLY A 91 6.48 12.88 5.78
C GLY A 91 7.72 13.62 6.29
N LEU A 92 8.92 13.32 5.77
CA LEU A 92 10.15 14.03 6.15
C LEU A 92 10.32 15.38 5.44
N ALA A 93 9.63 15.60 4.33
CA ALA A 93 9.60 16.91 3.69
C ALA A 93 8.73 17.91 4.48
N HIS A 94 7.72 17.41 5.19
CA HIS A 94 6.67 18.22 5.83
C HIS A 94 6.57 18.07 7.35
N TYR A 95 7.41 17.27 8.01
CA TYR A 95 7.30 17.00 9.47
C TYR A 95 7.42 18.24 10.37
N ALA A 96 8.02 19.32 9.86
CA ALA A 96 8.21 20.58 10.59
C ALA A 96 7.17 21.65 10.18
N ASP A 97 6.29 21.35 9.23
CA ASP A 97 5.24 22.27 8.83
C ASP A 97 4.19 22.38 9.93
N ALA A 98 3.65 23.59 10.11
CA ALA A 98 2.58 23.80 11.07
C ALA A 98 1.36 22.97 10.66
N LEU A 99 0.81 22.19 11.61
CA LEU A 99 -0.44 21.48 11.39
C LEU A 99 -1.51 22.51 11.00
N PRO A 100 -2.36 22.23 9.99
CA PRO A 100 -3.44 23.12 9.64
C PRO A 100 -4.31 23.37 10.88
N GLU A 101 -4.64 24.63 11.14
CA GLU A 101 -5.60 24.98 12.19
C GLU A 101 -6.90 24.24 11.88
N PHE A 102 -7.31 23.36 12.79
CA PHE A 102 -8.49 22.51 12.67
C PHE A 102 -9.70 23.30 12.13
N ALA A 103 -10.23 22.88 10.98
CA ALA A 103 -11.51 23.34 10.43
C ALA A 103 -12.64 22.38 10.82
#